data_AF-A0A7S0EF56-F1
#
_entry.id   AF-A0A7S0EF56-F1
#
_cell.length_a   1.000
_cell.length_b   1.000
_cell.length_c   1.000
_cell.angle_alpha   90.00
_cell.angle_beta   90.00
_cell.angle_gamma   90.00
#
_symmetry.space_group_name_H-M   'P 1'
#
loop_
_entity.id
_entity.type
_entity.pdbx_description
1 polymer ?
#
loop_
_entity_poly.entity_id
_entity_poly.type
_entity_poly.pdbx_seq_one_letter_code
_entity_poly.pdbx_strand_id
1 'polypeptide(L)'
;VQEYTDEIERSIVEHVCSLKNERDQSLFGEVEVWLTAPCDIPLRHGELENFAVSQHSSQSFCLELLHKDGMLIINDVLPADRVQDLRNMVLKRIADAEENLKQQHPSIKIGSDLFAFKEMSSRGKQRFDLLLEEEEEAFAPIFDLSRTGPWTKFVAEALGNDWTCDISVIYSRPGADDQDWHSDGPHLSVPSHHLKSSASPYAFCVFLALIDLD
;
A
#
# COMPACT_ATOMS: atom_id res chain seq x y z
N VAL A 1 -44.31 7.64 -21.03
CA VAL A 1 -43.04 8.32 -21.37
C VAL A 1 -42.06 8.18 -20.21
N GLN A 2 -42.44 8.54 -18.98
CA GLN A 2 -41.58 8.47 -17.80
C GLN A 2 -41.13 7.03 -17.42
N GLU A 3 -42.04 6.05 -17.45
CA GLU A 3 -41.70 4.63 -17.18
C GLU A 3 -40.72 4.02 -18.21
N TYR A 4 -40.73 4.50 -19.45
CA TYR A 4 -39.84 3.99 -20.52
C TYR A 4 -38.40 4.52 -20.36
N THR A 5 -38.23 5.72 -19.79
CA THR A 5 -36.92 6.28 -19.45
C THR A 5 -36.27 5.56 -18.28
N ASP A 6 -37.06 5.16 -17.27
CA ASP A 6 -36.54 4.48 -16.08
C ASP A 6 -36.04 3.05 -16.38
N GLU A 7 -36.71 2.33 -17.29
CA GLU A 7 -36.22 1.00 -17.74
C GLU A 7 -34.92 1.08 -18.55
N ILE A 8 -34.76 2.13 -19.37
CA ILE A 8 -33.54 2.32 -20.16
C ILE A 8 -32.36 2.72 -19.27
N GLU A 9 -32.57 3.61 -18.29
CA GLU A 9 -31.52 4.01 -17.35
C GLU A 9 -31.08 2.81 -16.48
N ARG A 10 -32.02 1.98 -16.02
CA ARG A 10 -31.70 0.77 -15.24
C ARG A 10 -30.93 -0.26 -16.07
N SER A 11 -31.33 -0.47 -17.32
CA SER A 11 -30.64 -1.35 -18.26
C SER A 11 -29.22 -0.88 -18.59
N ILE A 12 -29.00 0.44 -18.72
CA ILE A 12 -27.67 1.02 -18.93
C ILE A 12 -26.80 0.86 -17.68
N VAL A 13 -27.34 1.10 -16.48
CA VAL A 13 -26.59 0.91 -15.22
C VAL A 13 -26.21 -0.56 -15.01
N GLU A 14 -27.14 -1.48 -15.26
CA GLU A 14 -26.86 -2.92 -15.16
C GLU A 14 -25.83 -3.38 -16.20
N HIS A 15 -25.89 -2.87 -17.42
CA HIS A 15 -24.92 -3.20 -18.46
C HIS A 15 -23.54 -2.58 -18.19
N VAL A 16 -23.47 -1.36 -17.66
CA VAL A 16 -22.20 -0.73 -17.23
C VAL A 16 -21.59 -1.47 -16.03
N CYS A 17 -22.41 -1.95 -15.09
CA CYS A 17 -21.97 -2.78 -13.98
C CYS A 17 -21.49 -4.17 -14.46
N SER A 18 -22.16 -4.80 -15.43
CA SER A 18 -21.72 -6.09 -15.99
C SER A 18 -20.43 -5.94 -16.80
N LEU A 19 -20.28 -4.86 -17.59
CA LEU A 19 -19.06 -4.57 -18.34
C LEU A 19 -17.87 -4.20 -17.44
N LYS A 20 -18.11 -3.61 -16.26
CA LYS A 20 -17.07 -3.44 -15.22
C LYS A 20 -16.66 -4.79 -14.63
N ASN A 21 -17.62 -5.64 -14.28
CA ASN A 21 -17.33 -6.99 -13.76
C ASN A 21 -16.61 -7.90 -14.77
N GLU A 22 -16.91 -7.80 -16.06
CA GLU A 22 -16.26 -8.61 -17.10
C GLU A 22 -14.86 -8.11 -17.49
N ARG A 23 -14.56 -6.82 -17.28
CA ARG A 23 -13.18 -6.29 -17.44
C ARG A 23 -12.32 -6.47 -16.19
N ASP A 24 -12.90 -6.42 -14.98
CA ASP A 24 -12.16 -6.61 -13.73
C ASP A 24 -11.73 -8.08 -13.51
N GLN A 25 -12.43 -9.07 -14.09
CA GLN A 25 -12.08 -10.48 -13.89
C GLN A 25 -10.82 -10.95 -14.66
N SER A 26 -10.31 -10.16 -15.62
CA SER A 26 -9.13 -10.54 -16.43
C SER A 26 -7.86 -9.74 -16.14
N LEU A 27 -7.86 -8.85 -15.13
CA LEU A 27 -6.71 -7.98 -14.83
C LEU A 27 -5.89 -8.46 -13.63
N PHE A 28 -6.51 -9.12 -12.66
CA PHE A 28 -5.80 -9.50 -11.44
C PHE A 28 -5.14 -10.86 -11.62
N GLY A 29 -3.89 -10.85 -12.10
CA GLY A 29 -3.05 -12.04 -12.22
C GLY A 29 -2.07 -12.20 -11.08
N GLU A 30 -1.49 -11.10 -10.58
CA GLU A 30 -0.29 -11.14 -9.74
C GLU A 30 -0.33 -9.94 -8.80
N VAL A 31 -0.03 -10.12 -7.51
CA VAL A 31 0.15 -8.99 -6.59
C VAL A 31 1.57 -8.86 -6.14
N GLU A 32 2.05 -7.64 -6.30
CA GLU A 32 3.38 -7.21 -5.92
C GLU A 32 3.39 -6.65 -4.51
N VAL A 33 4.47 -6.98 -3.79
CA VAL A 33 4.80 -6.36 -2.50
C VAL A 33 6.11 -5.63 -2.63
N TRP A 34 6.12 -4.35 -2.29
CA TRP A 34 7.33 -3.54 -2.25
C TRP A 34 7.79 -3.41 -0.82
N LEU A 35 9.03 -3.80 -0.55
CA LEU A 35 9.66 -3.64 0.76
C LEU A 35 10.76 -2.61 0.65
N THR A 36 10.80 -1.64 1.57
CA THR A 36 11.88 -0.65 1.66
C THR A 36 12.35 -0.52 3.09
N ALA A 37 13.62 -0.15 3.27
CA ALA A 37 14.20 0.12 4.58
C ALA A 37 14.80 1.54 4.65
N PRO A 38 14.73 2.23 5.80
CA PRO A 38 15.36 3.54 5.99
C PRO A 38 16.89 3.36 6.09
N CYS A 39 17.54 3.28 4.93
CA CYS A 39 18.98 3.08 4.78
C CYS A 39 19.52 3.94 3.62
N ASP A 40 20.84 4.15 3.58
CA ASP A 40 21.47 4.87 2.47
C ASP A 40 21.33 4.03 1.19
N ILE A 41 20.39 4.40 0.32
CA ILE A 41 20.20 3.74 -0.97
C ILE A 41 21.10 4.42 -2.00
N PRO A 42 22.00 3.68 -2.68
CA PRO A 42 22.79 4.26 -3.74
C PRO A 42 21.87 4.68 -4.90
N LEU A 43 21.97 5.95 -5.33
CA LEU A 43 21.35 6.40 -6.57
C LEU A 43 21.90 5.58 -7.74
N ARG A 44 21.10 4.65 -8.23
CA ARG A 44 21.44 3.77 -9.35
C ARG A 44 20.31 3.80 -10.35
N HIS A 45 20.68 3.76 -11.62
CA HIS A 45 19.72 3.46 -12.67
C HIS A 45 19.40 1.97 -12.61
N GLY A 46 18.12 1.63 -12.58
CA GLY A 46 17.64 0.25 -12.57
C GLY A 46 16.23 0.21 -13.14
N GLU A 47 15.94 -0.87 -13.85
CA GLU A 47 14.58 -1.28 -14.23
C GLU A 47 13.96 -2.07 -13.06
N LEU A 48 12.62 -2.12 -12.97
CA LEU A 48 11.89 -2.75 -11.86
C LEU A 48 12.28 -4.23 -11.69
N GLU A 49 12.56 -4.90 -12.79
CA GLU A 49 12.98 -6.31 -12.87
C GLU A 49 14.28 -6.58 -12.11
N ASN A 50 15.10 -5.55 -11.87
CA ASN A 50 16.33 -5.70 -11.07
C ASN A 50 16.04 -5.84 -9.57
N PHE A 51 14.84 -5.46 -9.13
CA PHE A 51 14.40 -5.53 -7.74
C PHE A 51 13.38 -6.66 -7.51
N ALA A 52 12.83 -7.22 -8.60
CA ALA A 52 11.79 -8.24 -8.58
C ALA A 52 12.34 -9.63 -8.24
N VAL A 53 11.65 -10.32 -7.32
CA VAL A 53 11.91 -11.70 -6.94
C VAL A 53 10.60 -12.48 -6.87
N SER A 54 10.68 -13.80 -7.08
CA SER A 54 9.56 -14.70 -6.75
C SER A 54 9.47 -14.88 -5.23
N GLN A 55 8.25 -15.08 -4.70
CA GLN A 55 8.05 -15.50 -3.30
C GLN A 55 8.84 -16.77 -2.89
N HIS A 56 9.21 -17.62 -3.87
CA HIS A 56 9.99 -18.84 -3.66
C HIS A 56 11.51 -18.64 -3.71
N SER A 57 11.97 -17.41 -3.95
CA SER A 57 13.39 -17.07 -3.98
C SER A 57 14.05 -17.33 -2.64
N SER A 58 15.33 -17.72 -2.67
CA SER A 58 16.07 -18.02 -1.44
C SER A 58 16.19 -16.77 -0.57
N GLN A 59 16.01 -16.94 0.75
CA GLN A 59 16.04 -15.82 1.69
C GLN A 59 17.36 -15.02 1.64
N SER A 60 18.50 -15.71 1.54
CA SER A 60 19.82 -15.08 1.46
C SER A 60 19.96 -14.15 0.25
N PHE A 61 19.39 -14.55 -0.89
CA PHE A 61 19.41 -13.73 -2.11
C PHE A 61 18.56 -12.47 -1.97
N CYS A 62 17.34 -12.59 -1.42
CA CYS A 62 16.47 -11.45 -1.17
C CYS A 62 17.09 -10.45 -0.18
N LEU A 63 17.74 -10.95 0.88
CA LEU A 63 18.45 -10.10 1.84
C LEU A 63 19.65 -9.39 1.21
N GLU A 64 20.43 -10.09 0.38
CA GLU A 64 21.54 -9.47 -0.36
C GLU A 64 21.05 -8.32 -1.23
N LEU A 65 19.92 -8.50 -1.93
CA LEU A 65 19.31 -7.46 -2.76
C LEU A 65 18.85 -6.28 -1.91
N LEU A 66 18.16 -6.54 -0.81
CA LEU A 66 17.69 -5.52 0.12
C LEU A 66 18.84 -4.74 0.76
N HIS A 67 19.96 -5.39 1.10
CA HIS A 67 21.17 -4.73 1.58
C HIS A 67 21.86 -3.90 0.50
N LYS A 68 21.87 -4.40 -0.75
CA LYS A 68 22.59 -3.77 -1.86
C LYS A 68 21.84 -2.58 -2.44
N ASP A 69 20.51 -2.65 -2.45
CA ASP A 69 19.64 -1.76 -3.21
C ASP A 69 18.54 -1.11 -2.34
N GLY A 70 18.42 -1.47 -1.06
CA GLY A 70 17.49 -0.84 -0.10
C GLY A 70 16.01 -1.13 -0.35
N MET A 71 15.70 -1.89 -1.40
CA MET A 71 14.36 -2.29 -1.77
C MET A 71 14.29 -3.71 -2.34
N LEU A 72 13.11 -4.30 -2.28
CA LEU A 72 12.78 -5.61 -2.84
C LEU A 72 11.33 -5.59 -3.33
N ILE A 73 11.09 -6.12 -4.54
CA ILE A 73 9.74 -6.35 -5.07
C ILE A 73 9.49 -7.86 -5.07
N ILE A 74 8.43 -8.32 -4.42
CA ILE A 74 8.05 -9.72 -4.39
C ILE A 74 6.79 -9.90 -5.22
N ASN A 75 6.87 -10.69 -6.28
CA ASN A 75 5.73 -10.97 -7.15
C ASN A 75 4.95 -12.19 -6.66
N ASP A 76 3.71 -12.30 -7.13
CA ASP A 76 2.80 -13.42 -6.90
C ASP A 76 2.52 -13.71 -5.42
N VAL A 77 2.47 -12.68 -4.59
CA VAL A 77 2.37 -12.85 -3.13
C VAL A 77 1.00 -13.38 -2.70
N LEU A 78 -0.06 -12.92 -3.36
CA LEU A 78 -1.43 -13.33 -3.07
C LEU A 78 -2.17 -13.73 -4.34
N PRO A 79 -3.08 -14.71 -4.26
CA PRO A 79 -3.99 -15.00 -5.35
C PRO A 79 -5.01 -13.86 -5.52
N ALA A 80 -5.49 -13.68 -6.74
CA ALA A 80 -6.34 -12.57 -7.15
C ALA A 80 -7.64 -12.42 -6.34
N ASP A 81 -8.25 -13.53 -5.93
CA ASP A 81 -9.45 -13.53 -5.09
C ASP A 81 -9.19 -12.92 -3.72
N ARG A 82 -8.06 -13.25 -3.09
CA ARG A 82 -7.64 -12.67 -1.81
C ARG A 82 -7.34 -11.19 -1.95
N VAL A 83 -6.73 -10.77 -3.05
CA VAL A 83 -6.46 -9.35 -3.33
C VAL A 83 -7.77 -8.58 -3.45
N GLN A 84 -8.73 -9.13 -4.17
CA GLN A 84 -10.05 -8.52 -4.33
C GLN A 84 -10.80 -8.41 -3.00
N ASP A 85 -10.72 -9.43 -2.14
CA ASP A 85 -11.30 -9.39 -0.79
C ASP A 85 -10.71 -8.23 0.04
N LEU A 86 -9.38 -8.11 0.08
CA LEU A 86 -8.69 -7.03 0.80
C LEU A 86 -9.03 -5.66 0.22
N ARG A 87 -9.07 -5.55 -1.11
CA ARG A 87 -9.46 -4.33 -1.82
C ARG A 87 -10.88 -3.90 -1.44
N ASN A 88 -11.83 -4.83 -1.39
CA ASN A 88 -13.21 -4.53 -1.01
C ASN A 88 -13.31 -4.00 0.43
N MET A 89 -12.59 -4.61 1.38
CA MET A 89 -12.53 -4.14 2.77
C MET A 89 -11.98 -2.71 2.84
N VAL A 90 -10.88 -2.45 2.13
CA VAL A 90 -10.21 -1.16 2.09
C VAL A 90 -11.07 -0.08 1.42
N LEU A 91 -11.71 -0.38 0.29
CA LEU A 91 -12.59 0.57 -0.40
C LEU A 91 -13.78 0.98 0.47
N LYS A 92 -14.37 0.02 1.20
CA LYS A 92 -15.41 0.31 2.18
C LYS A 92 -14.90 1.24 3.27
N ARG A 93 -13.72 0.96 3.84
CA ARG A 93 -13.10 1.78 4.88
C ARG A 93 -12.79 3.20 4.40
N ILE A 94 -12.33 3.37 3.16
CA ILE A 94 -12.13 4.69 2.53
C ILE A 94 -13.46 5.45 2.45
N ALA A 95 -14.51 4.82 1.91
CA ALA A 95 -15.81 5.46 1.76
C ALA A 95 -16.39 5.89 3.12
N ASP A 96 -16.31 5.01 4.12
CA ASP A 96 -16.78 5.27 5.48
C ASP A 96 -15.96 6.41 6.15
N ALA A 97 -14.64 6.46 5.93
CA ALA A 97 -13.77 7.53 6.43
C ALA A 97 -14.12 8.90 5.83
N GLU A 98 -14.27 8.96 4.51
CA GLU A 98 -14.54 10.20 3.79
C GLU A 98 -15.93 10.74 4.11
N GLU A 99 -16.93 9.85 4.24
CA GLU A 99 -18.28 10.26 4.65
C GLU A 99 -18.28 10.80 6.08
N ASN A 100 -17.59 10.12 7.01
CA ASN A 100 -17.44 10.61 8.38
C ASN A 100 -16.74 11.98 8.42
N LEU A 101 -15.66 12.15 7.63
CA LEU A 101 -14.95 13.42 7.53
C LEU A 101 -15.86 14.55 7.01
N LYS A 102 -16.69 14.28 6.00
CA LYS A 102 -17.68 15.26 5.50
C LYS A 102 -18.73 15.62 6.55
N GLN A 103 -19.21 14.65 7.32
CA GLN A 103 -20.25 14.85 8.32
C GLN A 103 -19.75 15.61 9.54
N GLN A 104 -18.58 15.22 10.07
CA GLN A 104 -18.01 15.80 11.30
C GLN A 104 -17.23 17.09 11.04
N HIS A 105 -16.63 17.23 9.86
CA HIS A 105 -15.81 18.37 9.48
C HIS A 105 -16.20 18.94 8.11
N PRO A 106 -17.44 19.44 7.93
CA PRO A 106 -17.96 19.89 6.63
C PRO A 106 -17.22 21.10 6.03
N SER A 107 -16.39 21.79 6.81
CA SER A 107 -15.52 22.86 6.34
C SER A 107 -14.26 22.37 5.62
N ILE A 108 -13.87 21.10 5.80
CA ILE A 108 -12.69 20.51 5.16
C ILE A 108 -13.05 20.08 3.74
N LYS A 109 -12.36 20.66 2.76
CA LYS A 109 -12.47 20.28 1.35
C LYS A 109 -11.52 19.11 1.04
N ILE A 110 -12.04 17.90 1.14
CA ILE A 110 -11.30 16.67 0.81
C ILE A 110 -10.73 16.76 -0.61
N GLY A 111 -9.43 16.51 -0.75
CA GLY A 111 -8.72 16.60 -2.03
C GLY A 111 -8.07 17.96 -2.28
N SER A 112 -8.21 18.92 -1.37
CA SER A 112 -7.62 20.26 -1.50
C SER A 112 -6.98 20.74 -0.21
N ASP A 113 -7.67 20.59 0.91
CA ASP A 113 -7.18 21.06 2.21
C ASP A 113 -6.20 20.04 2.82
N LEU A 114 -5.19 20.55 3.52
CA LEU A 114 -4.29 19.74 4.34
C LEU A 114 -4.90 19.52 5.73
N PHE A 115 -4.88 18.28 6.19
CA PHE A 115 -5.33 17.88 7.53
C PHE A 115 -4.57 16.64 7.99
N ALA A 116 -4.49 16.43 9.30
CA ALA A 116 -3.81 15.30 9.90
C ALA A 116 -4.53 14.87 11.18
N PHE A 117 -5.58 14.06 11.02
CA PHE A 117 -6.21 13.36 12.15
C PHE A 117 -5.42 12.09 12.46
N LYS A 118 -5.65 11.52 13.65
CA LYS A 118 -5.03 10.25 14.06
C LYS A 118 -5.36 9.14 13.06
N GLU A 119 -6.62 9.11 12.62
CA GLU A 119 -7.17 8.04 11.79
C GLU A 119 -6.92 8.30 10.29
N MET A 120 -6.84 9.56 9.86
CA MET A 120 -6.74 9.92 8.45
C MET A 120 -5.98 11.24 8.26
N SER A 121 -5.02 11.25 7.34
CA SER A 121 -4.28 12.45 6.98
C SER A 121 -4.24 12.68 5.47
N SER A 122 -4.18 13.96 5.07
CA SER A 122 -3.84 14.35 3.71
C SER A 122 -2.32 14.33 3.55
N ARG A 123 -1.85 13.65 2.51
CA ARG A 123 -0.44 13.55 2.12
C ARG A 123 -0.12 14.41 0.89
N GLY A 124 -0.99 15.37 0.59
CA GLY A 124 -0.91 16.22 -0.59
C GLY A 124 -2.19 16.14 -1.42
N LYS A 125 -3.10 17.11 -1.24
CA LYS A 125 -4.36 17.25 -2.00
C LYS A 125 -5.14 15.93 -2.04
N GLN A 126 -5.11 15.24 -3.19
CA GLN A 126 -5.87 14.02 -3.51
C GLN A 126 -5.18 12.72 -3.05
N ARG A 127 -4.12 12.81 -2.25
CA ARG A 127 -3.43 11.67 -1.65
C ARG A 127 -3.69 11.61 -0.14
N PHE A 128 -3.94 10.41 0.36
CA PHE A 128 -4.34 10.19 1.74
C PHE A 128 -3.66 8.97 2.34
N ASP A 129 -3.57 9.01 3.66
CA ASP A 129 -3.07 7.94 4.51
C ASP A 129 -4.13 7.69 5.58
N LEU A 130 -4.63 6.45 5.65
CA LEU A 130 -5.77 6.06 6.47
C LEU A 130 -5.39 4.87 7.34
N LEU A 131 -5.26 5.11 8.64
CA LEU A 131 -4.87 4.10 9.62
C LEU A 131 -6.00 3.08 9.85
N LEU A 132 -5.63 1.80 9.91
CA LEU A 132 -6.49 0.70 10.34
C LEU A 132 -6.24 0.41 11.83
N GLU A 133 -7.31 0.21 12.60
CA GLU A 133 -7.21 -0.14 14.02
C GLU A 133 -7.32 -1.67 14.16
N GLU A 134 -6.42 -2.26 14.97
CA GLU A 134 -6.31 -3.72 15.13
C GLU A 134 -7.54 -4.32 15.82
N GLU A 135 -8.21 -3.54 16.66
CA GLU A 135 -9.41 -3.93 17.39
C GLU A 135 -10.65 -4.06 16.50
N GLU A 136 -10.61 -3.58 15.25
CA GLU A 136 -11.71 -3.68 14.32
C GLU A 136 -11.72 -5.07 13.63
N GLU A 137 -12.65 -5.93 14.04
CA GLU A 137 -12.78 -7.32 13.54
C GLU A 137 -12.87 -7.40 12.02
N ALA A 138 -13.41 -6.38 11.36
CA ALA A 138 -13.50 -6.30 9.89
C ALA A 138 -12.12 -6.32 9.20
N PHE A 139 -11.05 -5.90 9.90
CA PHE A 139 -9.69 -5.86 9.37
C PHE A 139 -8.79 -6.98 9.88
N ALA A 140 -9.29 -7.91 10.70
CA ALA A 140 -8.52 -9.06 11.18
C ALA A 140 -7.77 -9.81 10.05
N PRO A 141 -8.37 -10.04 8.84
CA PRO A 141 -7.63 -10.66 7.74
C PRO A 141 -6.40 -9.87 7.24
N ILE A 142 -6.42 -8.54 7.31
CA ILE A 142 -5.30 -7.67 6.93
C ILE A 142 -4.20 -7.76 8.00
N PHE A 143 -4.58 -7.72 9.28
CA PHE A 143 -3.63 -7.86 10.40
C PHE A 143 -2.99 -9.26 10.43
N ASP A 144 -3.76 -10.32 10.21
CA ASP A 144 -3.23 -11.69 10.08
C ASP A 144 -2.22 -11.79 8.94
N LEU A 145 -2.53 -11.19 7.78
CA LEU A 145 -1.62 -11.16 6.64
C LEU A 145 -0.33 -10.39 6.96
N SER A 146 -0.41 -9.26 7.68
CA SER A 146 0.79 -8.49 8.10
C SER A 146 1.80 -9.35 8.86
N ARG A 147 1.31 -10.36 9.60
CA ARG A 147 2.10 -11.26 10.45
C ARG A 147 2.45 -12.60 9.81
N THR A 148 1.83 -12.94 8.67
CA THR A 148 2.01 -14.25 8.01
C THR A 148 2.49 -14.16 6.56
N GLY A 149 2.50 -12.96 5.97
CA GLY A 149 2.95 -12.73 4.61
C GLY A 149 4.42 -13.10 4.38
N PRO A 150 4.84 -13.31 3.12
CA PRO A 150 6.19 -13.76 2.78
C PRO A 150 7.29 -12.78 3.17
N TRP A 151 6.95 -11.51 3.46
CA TRP A 151 7.88 -10.49 3.93
C TRP A 151 8.37 -10.71 5.37
N THR A 152 7.58 -11.39 6.19
CA THR A 152 7.81 -11.52 7.64
C THR A 152 9.16 -12.13 7.98
N LYS A 153 9.66 -13.07 7.16
CA LYS A 153 11.00 -13.66 7.30
C LYS A 153 12.12 -12.64 7.10
N PHE A 154 11.94 -11.65 6.23
CA PHE A 154 12.92 -10.58 6.00
C PHE A 154 12.89 -9.55 7.11
N VAL A 155 11.69 -9.18 7.57
CA VAL A 155 11.51 -8.31 8.73
C VAL A 155 12.14 -8.94 9.97
N ALA A 156 11.89 -10.23 10.20
CA ALA A 156 12.41 -10.96 11.35
C ALA A 156 13.95 -11.09 11.34
N GLU A 157 14.55 -11.32 10.17
CA GLU A 157 16.01 -11.37 10.04
C GLU A 157 16.63 -10.02 10.35
N ALA A 158 16.04 -8.94 9.83
CA ALA A 158 16.64 -7.61 9.88
C ALA A 158 16.36 -6.86 11.18
N LEU A 159 15.17 -7.02 11.77
CA LEU A 159 14.74 -6.34 13.00
C LEU A 159 14.73 -7.26 14.24
N GLY A 160 14.90 -8.58 14.06
CA GLY A 160 14.61 -9.57 15.08
C GLY A 160 13.13 -9.97 15.11
N ASN A 161 12.74 -10.88 16.00
CA ASN A 161 11.37 -11.43 16.04
C ASN A 161 10.36 -10.53 16.79
N ASP A 162 10.83 -9.49 17.48
CA ASP A 162 10.00 -8.63 18.33
C ASP A 162 9.79 -7.26 17.65
N TRP A 163 8.85 -7.22 16.71
CA TRP A 163 8.50 -6.02 15.96
C TRP A 163 6.99 -5.73 16.04
N THR A 164 6.67 -4.44 16.02
CA THR A 164 5.31 -3.92 15.88
C THR A 164 5.05 -3.52 14.43
N CYS A 165 3.77 -3.47 14.05
CA CYS A 165 3.37 -3.10 12.69
C CYS A 165 2.15 -2.20 12.77
N ASP A 166 2.28 -0.98 12.24
CA ASP A 166 1.14 -0.12 11.95
C ASP A 166 0.68 -0.41 10.52
N ILE A 167 -0.63 -0.44 10.30
CA ILE A 167 -1.21 -0.74 8.99
C ILE A 167 -2.03 0.45 8.52
N SER A 168 -1.66 1.01 7.38
CA SER A 168 -2.35 2.12 6.74
C SER A 168 -2.78 1.77 5.32
N VAL A 169 -3.93 2.27 4.92
CA VAL A 169 -4.34 2.35 3.52
C VAL A 169 -3.81 3.65 2.95
N ILE A 170 -2.88 3.55 2.01
CA ILE A 170 -2.39 4.68 1.22
C ILE A 170 -3.15 4.68 -0.10
N TYR A 171 -3.85 5.78 -0.40
CA TYR A 171 -4.61 5.87 -1.63
C TYR A 171 -4.53 7.26 -2.26
N SER A 172 -4.58 7.27 -3.59
CA SER A 172 -4.60 8.47 -4.41
C SER A 172 -5.88 8.50 -5.23
N ARG A 173 -6.53 9.65 -5.29
CA ARG A 173 -7.65 9.90 -6.21
C ARG A 173 -7.13 10.45 -7.55
N PRO A 174 -7.91 10.36 -8.62
CA PRO A 174 -7.56 10.98 -9.90
C PRO A 174 -7.17 12.45 -9.75
N GLY A 175 -6.03 12.82 -10.32
CA GLY A 175 -5.45 14.17 -10.22
C GLY A 175 -4.62 14.42 -8.95
N ALA A 176 -4.19 13.37 -8.23
CA ALA A 176 -3.14 13.49 -7.24
C ALA A 176 -1.81 13.90 -7.89
N ASP A 177 -1.12 14.83 -7.23
CA ASP A 177 0.22 15.23 -7.64
C ASP A 177 1.25 14.15 -7.21
N ASP A 178 2.42 14.22 -7.84
CA ASP A 178 3.58 13.45 -7.42
C ASP A 178 4.03 13.89 -6.02
N GLN A 179 4.52 12.94 -5.22
CA GLN A 179 5.18 13.26 -3.97
C GLN A 179 6.64 13.63 -4.24
N ASP A 180 7.14 14.59 -3.47
CA ASP A 180 8.57 14.87 -3.43
C ASP A 180 9.33 13.64 -2.93
N TRP A 181 10.57 13.48 -3.42
CA TRP A 181 11.47 12.42 -2.97
C TRP A 181 11.74 12.56 -1.47
N HIS A 182 11.47 11.49 -0.71
CA HIS A 182 11.67 11.45 0.73
C HIS A 182 12.01 10.03 1.21
N SER A 183 12.47 9.92 2.46
CA SER A 183 12.52 8.68 3.21
C SER A 183 11.40 8.69 4.26
N ASP A 184 10.75 7.55 4.48
CA ASP A 184 9.66 7.45 5.46
C ASP A 184 10.14 7.62 6.91
N GLY A 185 11.42 7.35 7.15
CA GLY A 185 12.06 7.48 8.45
C GLY A 185 13.41 8.21 8.38
N PRO A 186 13.83 8.86 9.47
CA PRO A 186 15.17 9.44 9.55
C PRO A 186 16.23 8.35 9.58
N HIS A 187 17.40 8.61 8.98
CA HIS A 187 18.56 7.77 9.22
C HIS A 187 19.00 7.92 10.68
N LEU A 188 19.05 6.79 11.41
CA LEU A 188 19.61 6.77 12.76
C LEU A 188 21.13 6.90 12.64
N SER A 189 21.62 8.14 12.67
CA SER A 189 23.05 8.42 12.56
C SER A 189 23.79 7.86 13.78
N VAL A 190 24.70 6.91 13.57
CA VAL A 190 25.97 6.95 14.29
C VAL A 190 26.84 7.94 13.51
N PRO A 191 27.23 9.09 14.09
CA PRO A 191 28.11 10.02 13.39
C PRO A 191 29.47 9.34 13.24
N SER A 192 29.75 8.78 12.09
CA SER A 192 31.12 8.41 11.76
C SER A 192 31.40 8.80 10.32
N HIS A 193 32.09 9.92 10.16
CA HIS A 193 32.74 10.30 8.90
C HIS A 193 33.82 9.28 8.45
N HIS A 194 33.89 8.10 9.07
CA HIS A 194 35.00 7.15 8.99
C HIS A 194 34.59 5.66 8.95
N LEU A 195 33.31 5.27 9.07
CA LEU A 195 32.89 3.88 8.85
C LEU A 195 32.19 3.73 7.51
N LYS A 196 32.65 2.74 6.73
CA LYS A 196 32.07 2.30 5.45
C LYS A 196 30.78 1.47 5.64
N SER A 197 30.19 1.46 6.84
CA SER A 197 29.03 0.64 7.17
C SER A 197 27.85 1.54 7.50
N SER A 198 26.83 1.51 6.66
CA SER A 198 25.50 2.03 6.96
C SER A 198 24.96 1.38 8.23
N ALA A 199 24.17 2.11 9.01
CA ALA A 199 23.46 1.53 10.16
C ALA A 199 22.51 0.41 9.68
N SER A 200 22.31 -0.61 10.52
CA SER A 200 21.30 -1.63 10.27
C SER A 200 19.91 -0.99 10.18
N PRO A 201 19.01 -1.53 9.34
CA PRO A 201 17.63 -1.05 9.29
C PRO A 201 16.96 -1.21 10.66
N TYR A 202 16.11 -0.25 11.02
CA TYR A 202 15.33 -0.27 12.27
C TYR A 202 13.82 -0.38 12.03
N ALA A 203 13.38 -0.26 10.78
CA ALA A 203 12.00 -0.38 10.34
C ALA A 203 11.97 -0.90 8.88
N PHE A 204 10.82 -1.42 8.46
CA PHE A 204 10.53 -1.72 7.06
C PHE A 204 9.18 -1.12 6.69
N CYS A 205 9.11 -0.52 5.51
CA CYS A 205 7.83 -0.23 4.87
C CYS A 205 7.49 -1.40 3.94
N VAL A 206 6.29 -1.95 4.08
CA VAL A 206 5.78 -3.02 3.24
C VAL A 206 4.52 -2.51 2.55
N PHE A 207 4.60 -2.28 1.24
CA PHE A 207 3.47 -1.87 0.42
C PHE A 207 2.92 -3.08 -0.31
N LEU A 208 1.65 -3.39 -0.10
CA LEU A 208 0.92 -4.41 -0.84
C LEU A 208 0.01 -3.69 -1.84
N ALA A 209 0.30 -3.83 -3.13
CA ALA A 209 -0.53 -3.24 -4.17
C ALA A 209 -1.89 -3.98 -4.24
N LEU A 210 -2.99 -3.26 -4.03
CA LEU A 210 -4.36 -3.81 -4.14
C LEU A 210 -5.01 -3.55 -5.50
N ILE A 211 -4.27 -2.89 -6.39
CA ILE A 211 -4.57 -2.61 -7.79
C ILE A 211 -3.26 -2.70 -8.57
N ASP A 212 -3.35 -2.87 -9.89
CA ASP A 212 -2.18 -2.77 -10.75
C ASP A 212 -1.61 -1.34 -10.69
N LEU A 213 -0.28 -1.26 -10.63
CA LEU A 213 0.46 0.00 -10.65
C LEU A 213 1.07 0.15 -12.06
N ASP A 214 0.82 1.29 -12.71
CA ASP A 214 1.34 1.65 -14.05
C ASP A 214 2.79 2.17 -14.01
#